data_AF-W8E635-F1
#
_entry.id   AF-W8E635-F1
#
_cell.length_a   1.000
_cell.length_b   1.000
_cell.length_c   1.000
_cell.angle_alpha   90.00
_cell.angle_beta   90.00
_cell.angle_gamma   90.00
#
_symmetry.space_group_name_H-M   'P 1'
#
loop_
_entity.id
_entity.type
_entity.pdbx_description
1 polymer ?
#
loop_
_entity_poly.entity_id
_entity_poly.type
_entity_poly.pdbx_seq_one_letter_code
_entity_poly.pdbx_strand_id
1 'polypeptide(L)' 'MSYFVFMLFVGLVGGLVLVASNPSPYFGAASLVFAGAVGCGILVGIGGS' A
#
# COMPACT_ATOMS: atom_id res chain seq x y z
N MET A 1 5.91 -1.32 17.31
CA MET A 1 5.97 -0.35 16.19
C MET A 1 6.80 -0.83 15.01
N SER A 2 7.98 -1.43 15.22
CA SER A 2 8.81 -1.98 14.14
C SER A 2 8.07 -2.93 13.19
N TYR A 3 7.37 -3.93 13.74
CA TYR A 3 6.63 -4.92 12.92
C TYR A 3 5.39 -4.36 12.23
N PHE A 4 4.78 -3.31 12.79
CA PHE A 4 3.58 -2.71 12.22
C PHE A 4 3.89 -1.98 10.91
N VAL A 5 4.92 -1.12 10.92
CA VAL A 5 5.40 -0.44 9.71
C VAL A 5 5.91 -1.45 8.67
N PHE A 6 6.56 -2.54 9.13
CA PHE A 6 6.96 -3.63 8.25
C PHE A 6 5.77 -4.32 7.55
N MET A 7 4.70 -4.63 8.29
CA MET A 7 3.46 -5.18 7.69
C MET A 7 2.84 -4.22 6.68
N LEU A 8 2.85 -2.91 6.95
CA LEU A 8 2.38 -1.90 5.99
C LEU A 8 3.25 -1.88 4.73
N PHE A 9 4.57 -2.00 4.85
CA PHE A 9 5.46 -2.07 3.69
C PHE A 9 5.18 -3.31 2.81
N VAL A 10 4.93 -4.47 3.42
CA VAL A 10 4.52 -5.68 2.68
C VAL A 10 3.17 -5.47 1.99
N GLY A 11 2.21 -4.81 2.65
CA GLY A 11 0.93 -4.44 2.06
C GLY A 11 1.07 -3.47 0.87
N LEU A 12 1.98 -2.48 0.97
CA LEU A 12 2.28 -1.53 -0.10
C LEU A 12 2.84 -2.24 -1.34
N VAL A 13 3.82 -3.14 -1.15
CA VAL A 13 4.40 -3.92 -2.25
C VAL A 13 3.34 -4.83 -2.88
N GLY A 14 2.53 -5.52 -2.07
CA GLY A 14 1.43 -6.34 -2.57
C GLY A 14 0.42 -5.54 -3.40
N GLY A 15 0.06 -4.34 -2.95
CA GLY A 15 -0.80 -3.41 -3.69
C GLY A 15 -0.22 -3.00 -5.05
N LEU A 16 1.08 -2.66 -5.10
CA LEU A 16 1.77 -2.30 -6.35
C LEU A 16 1.92 -3.47 -7.31
N VAL A 17 2.16 -4.68 -6.80
CA VAL A 17 2.20 -5.91 -7.61
C VAL A 17 0.83 -6.18 -8.25
N LEU A 18 -0.27 -5.96 -7.51
CA LEU A 18 -1.63 -6.05 -8.06
C LEU A 18 -1.90 -5.01 -9.17
N VAL A 19 -1.37 -3.79 -9.02
CA VAL A 19 -1.44 -2.77 -10.08
C VAL A 19 -0.66 -3.23 -11.32
N ALA A 20 0.55 -3.76 -11.16
CA ALA A 20 1.42 -4.17 -12.26
C ALA A 20 0.93 -5.42 -13.01
N SER A 21 0.23 -6.33 -12.32
CA SER A 21 -0.22 -7.62 -12.86
C SER A 21 -1.42 -7.52 -13.81
N ASN A 22 -2.00 -6.33 -14.03
CA ASN A 22 -3.06 -6.08 -15.02
C ASN A 22 -4.23 -7.09 -15.03
N PRO A 23 -4.86 -7.45 -13.88
CA PRO A 23 -6.02 -8.35 -13.89
C PRO A 23 -7.26 -7.70 -14.53
N SER A 24 -7.49 -6.41 -14.30
CA SER A 24 -8.49 -5.57 -14.98
C SER A 24 -8.37 -4.10 -14.52
N PRO A 25 -8.85 -3.10 -15.28
CA PRO A 25 -8.72 -1.67 -14.94
C PRO A 25 -9.35 -1.29 -13.59
N TYR A 26 -10.49 -1.89 -13.23
CA TYR A 26 -11.17 -1.65 -11.96
C TYR A 26 -10.38 -2.16 -10.75
N PHE A 27 -9.76 -3.34 -10.89
CA PHE A 27 -8.89 -3.89 -9.83
C PHE A 27 -7.61 -3.07 -9.67
N GLY A 28 -7.07 -2.51 -10.76
CA GLY A 28 -5.95 -1.58 -10.71
C GLY A 28 -6.29 -0.32 -9.92
N ALA A 29 -7.46 0.28 -10.15
CA ALA A 29 -7.91 1.45 -9.39
C ALA A 29 -8.08 1.13 -7.88
N ALA A 30 -8.73 0.01 -7.55
CA ALA A 30 -8.94 -0.40 -6.16
C ALA A 30 -7.61 -0.67 -5.41
N SER A 31 -6.66 -1.36 -6.06
CA SER A 31 -5.34 -1.64 -5.47
C SER A 31 -4.48 -0.38 -5.34
N LEU A 32 -4.60 0.59 -6.26
CA LEU A 32 -3.93 1.89 -6.16
C LEU A 32 -4.44 2.71 -4.96
N VAL A 33 -5.76 2.74 -4.73
CA VAL A 33 -6.36 3.41 -3.57
C VAL A 33 -5.89 2.74 -2.27
N PHE A 34 -5.84 1.41 -2.24
CA PHE A 34 -5.30 0.66 -1.11
C PHE A 34 -3.82 0.99 -0.85
N ALA A 35 -2.98 1.00 -1.90
CA ALA A 35 -1.57 1.36 -1.79
C ALA A 35 -1.38 2.79 -1.26
N GLY A 36 -2.23 3.74 -1.68
CA GLY A 36 -2.23 5.11 -1.17
C GLY A 36 -2.56 5.18 0.33
N ALA A 37 -3.61 4.49 0.77
CA ALA A 37 -3.99 4.43 2.18
C ALA A 37 -2.88 3.82 3.06
N VAL A 38 -2.27 2.72 2.59
CA VAL A 38 -1.16 2.06 3.28
C VAL A 38 0.09 2.95 3.32
N GLY A 39 0.39 3.66 2.23
CA GLY A 39 1.48 4.64 2.17
C GLY A 39 1.32 5.78 3.18
N CYS A 40 0.12 6.34 3.31
CA CYS A 40 -0.18 7.33 4.34
C CYS A 40 -0.02 6.75 5.76
N GLY A 41 -0.44 5.51 5.99
CA GLY A 41 -0.23 4.82 7.27
C GLY A 41 1.25 4.64 7.64
N ILE A 42 2.12 4.42 6.64
CA ILE A 42 3.57 4.37 6.85
C ILE A 42 4.10 5.74 7.29
N LEU A 43 3.71 6.83 6.60
CA LEU A 43 4.11 8.20 6.94
C LEU A 43 3.73 8.56 8.38
N VAL A 44 2.48 8.30 8.77
CA VAL A 44 2.01 8.50 10.15
C VAL A 44 2.80 7.64 11.14
N GLY A 45 3.12 6.39 10.77
CA GLY A 45 3.88 5.45 11.59
C GLY A 45 5.33 5.85 11.86
N ILE A 46 5.93 6.68 10.99
CA ILE A 46 7.28 7.25 11.17
C ILE A 46 7.26 8.70 11.70
N GLY A 47 6.07 9.24 12.03
CA GLY A 47 5.90 10.61 12.54
C GLY A 47 5.89 11.70 11.46
N GLY A 48 5.75 11.32 10.18
CA GLY A 48 5.49 12.26 9.09
C GLY A 48 3.99 12.55 8.98
N SER A 49 3.61 13.83 9.06
CA SER A 49 2.23 14.31 8.88
C SER A 49 2.10 15.18 7.64
#